data_AF-A0A8D9BIB2-F1
#
_entry.id   AF-A0A8D9BIB2-F1
#
_cell.length_a   1.000
_cell.length_b   1.000
_cell.length_c   1.000
_cell.angle_alpha   90.00
_cell.angle_beta   90.00
_cell.angle_gamma   90.00
#
_symmetry.space_group_name_H-M   'P 1'
#
loop_
_entity.id
_entity.type
_entity.pdbx_description
1 polymer ?
#
loop_
_entity_poly.entity_id
_entity_poly.type
_entity_poly.pdbx_seq_one_letter_code
_entity_poly.pdbx_strand_id
1 'polypeptide(L)'
;MLSRRENLLVTPWQKRRYLDHRRKVQAALPAIDVRSPEYRDHVALKRKKLQREYERCKKIEHDNFILLKHLDKIMTTCRVDNTWETPPPDFLNRIAMFSIPHKKSPPSSPPILPESPKTRKERCVGCTPKYFQAELQIVVPEERIPYDPH
;
A
#
# COMPACT_ATOMS: atom_id res chain seq x y z
N MET A 1 14.72 -28.78 69.80
CA MET A 1 15.84 -28.44 68.91
C MET A 1 16.39 -29.75 68.34
N LEU A 2 16.65 -29.83 67.04
CA LEU A 2 17.20 -31.04 66.41
C LEU A 2 18.57 -31.38 67.04
N SER A 3 18.80 -32.67 67.28
CA SER A 3 20.06 -33.17 67.84
C SER A 3 21.22 -32.86 66.90
N ARG A 4 22.43 -32.67 67.45
CA ARG A 4 23.67 -32.45 66.66
C ARG A 4 23.87 -33.54 65.60
N ARG A 5 23.49 -34.78 65.93
CA ARG A 5 23.53 -35.93 65.01
C ARG A 5 22.54 -35.78 63.86
N GLU A 6 21.33 -35.31 64.13
CA GLU A 6 20.29 -35.07 63.12
C GLU A 6 20.67 -33.90 62.21
N ASN A 7 21.25 -32.84 62.77
CA ASN A 7 21.76 -31.71 62.00
C ASN A 7 22.87 -32.12 61.03
N LEU A 8 23.73 -33.07 61.38
CA LEU A 8 24.82 -33.53 60.51
C LEU A 8 24.39 -34.60 59.50
N LEU A 9 23.52 -35.53 59.89
CA LEU A 9 23.18 -36.69 59.06
C LEU A 9 21.87 -36.56 58.29
N VAL A 10 20.92 -35.75 58.75
CA VAL A 10 19.56 -35.71 58.18
C VAL A 10 19.32 -34.41 57.41
N THR A 11 19.70 -33.27 57.99
CA THR A 11 19.42 -31.97 57.36
C THR A 11 20.08 -31.75 55.99
N PRO A 12 21.31 -32.23 55.69
CA PRO A 12 21.91 -32.04 54.37
C PRO A 12 21.13 -32.76 53.27
N TRP A 13 20.65 -33.96 53.57
CA TRP A 13 19.84 -34.75 52.64
C TRP A 13 18.45 -34.15 52.43
N GLN A 14 17.82 -33.66 53.49
CA GLN A 14 16.54 -32.94 53.40
C GLN A 14 16.70 -31.65 52.57
N LYS A 15 17.78 -30.88 52.81
CA LYS A 15 18.09 -29.67 52.05
C LYS A 15 18.35 -29.99 50.58
N ARG A 16 19.09 -31.06 50.27
CA ARG A 16 19.34 -31.49 48.89
C ARG A 16 18.05 -31.91 48.19
N ARG A 17 17.21 -32.72 48.83
CA ARG A 17 15.90 -33.14 48.30
C ARG A 17 14.97 -31.95 48.08
N TYR A 18 14.97 -30.99 48.99
CA TYR A 18 14.22 -29.74 48.84
C TYR A 18 14.71 -28.93 47.64
N LEU A 19 16.02 -28.75 47.49
CA LEU A 19 16.61 -28.05 46.34
C LEU A 19 16.33 -28.76 45.02
N ASP A 20 16.40 -30.09 44.98
CA ASP A 20 16.05 -30.88 43.81
C ASP A 20 14.56 -30.73 43.44
N HIS A 21 13.68 -30.80 44.44
CA HIS A 21 12.25 -30.56 44.25
C HIS A 21 11.98 -29.15 43.70
N ARG A 22 12.60 -28.12 44.30
CA ARG A 22 12.46 -26.73 43.83
C ARG A 22 12.96 -26.57 42.39
N ARG A 23 14.09 -27.19 42.03
CA ARG A 23 14.59 -27.21 40.65
C ARG A 23 13.58 -27.86 39.69
N LYS A 24 12.98 -29.00 40.06
CA LYS A 24 11.95 -29.66 39.24
C LYS A 24 10.70 -28.81 39.07
N VAL A 25 10.24 -28.16 40.15
CA VAL A 25 9.08 -27.25 40.11
C VAL A 25 9.37 -26.03 39.24
N GLN A 26 10.57 -25.44 39.34
CA GLN A 26 10.97 -24.29 38.52
C GLN A 26 11.14 -24.65 37.04
N ALA A 27 11.63 -25.85 36.75
CA ALA A 27 11.81 -26.35 35.39
C ALA A 27 10.53 -26.97 34.80
N ALA A 28 9.44 -27.04 35.55
CA ALA A 28 8.20 -27.63 35.08
C ALA A 28 7.60 -26.76 33.97
N LEU A 29 7.40 -27.36 32.80
CA LEU A 29 6.70 -26.76 31.66
C LEU A 29 5.19 -27.00 31.80
N PRO A 30 4.34 -26.18 31.15
CA PRO A 30 2.91 -26.44 31.12
C PRO A 30 2.60 -27.82 30.52
N ALA A 31 1.58 -28.50 31.06
CA ALA A 31 1.18 -29.83 30.62
C ALA A 31 0.67 -29.86 29.17
N ILE A 32 0.19 -28.72 28.68
CA ILE A 32 -0.30 -28.53 27.31
C ILE A 32 0.43 -27.33 26.74
N ASP A 33 1.05 -27.48 25.57
CA ASP A 33 1.59 -26.36 24.83
C ASP A 33 0.44 -25.55 24.22
N VAL A 34 0.29 -24.30 24.64
CA VAL A 34 -0.74 -23.35 24.15
C VAL A 34 -0.12 -22.35 23.16
N ARG A 35 1.16 -22.51 22.82
CA ARG A 35 1.84 -21.58 21.91
C ARG A 35 1.32 -21.78 20.49
N SER A 36 1.10 -20.66 19.81
CA SER A 36 0.80 -20.71 18.38
C SER A 36 2.01 -21.29 17.63
N PRO A 37 1.77 -22.16 16.64
CA PRO A 37 2.83 -22.66 15.79
C PRO A 37 3.60 -21.52 15.11
N GLU A 38 4.86 -21.79 14.78
CA GLU A 38 5.67 -20.84 14.03
C GLU A 38 5.03 -20.51 12.67
N TYR A 39 5.15 -19.25 12.27
CA TYR A 39 4.62 -18.78 11.01
C TYR A 39 5.30 -19.50 9.83
N ARG A 40 4.48 -20.01 8.91
CA ARG A 40 4.94 -20.69 7.71
C ARG A 40 4.50 -19.89 6.48
N ASP A 41 5.47 -19.34 5.75
CA ASP A 41 5.22 -18.54 4.54
C ASP A 41 4.30 -19.23 3.52
N HIS A 42 4.44 -20.56 3.36
CA HIS A 42 3.64 -21.32 2.39
C HIS A 42 2.16 -21.46 2.78
N VAL A 43 1.81 -21.24 4.05
CA VAL A 43 0.42 -21.24 4.54
C VAL A 43 -0.23 -19.90 4.27
N ALA A 44 0.51 -18.80 4.47
CA ALA A 44 -0.01 -17.45 4.28
C ALA A 44 0.02 -16.99 2.82
N LEU A 45 1.03 -17.41 2.04
CA LEU A 45 1.26 -16.92 0.68
C LEU A 45 1.02 -18.02 -0.36
N LYS A 46 0.06 -17.75 -1.27
CA LYS A 46 -0.19 -18.58 -2.45
C LYS A 46 0.80 -18.23 -3.56
N ARG A 47 2.07 -18.65 -3.44
CA ARG A 47 3.17 -18.31 -4.38
C ARG A 47 2.82 -18.55 -5.85
N LYS A 48 2.19 -19.70 -6.18
CA LYS A 48 1.75 -20.01 -7.56
C LYS A 48 0.65 -19.07 -8.09
N LYS A 49 -0.17 -18.50 -7.21
CA LYS A 49 -1.15 -17.48 -7.61
C LYS A 49 -0.45 -16.18 -7.97
N LEU A 50 0.47 -15.72 -7.11
CA LEU A 50 1.25 -14.50 -7.35
C LEU A 50 2.06 -14.59 -8.65
N GLN A 51 2.71 -15.73 -8.87
CA GLN A 51 3.45 -16.00 -10.10
C GLN A 51 2.55 -15.90 -11.35
N ARG A 52 1.39 -16.55 -11.34
CA ARG A 52 0.46 -16.52 -12.48
C ARG A 52 -0.06 -15.12 -12.78
N GLU A 53 -0.36 -14.32 -11.75
CA GLU A 53 -0.78 -12.93 -11.97
C GLU A 53 0.34 -12.09 -12.57
N TYR A 54 1.58 -12.26 -12.10
CA TYR A 54 2.74 -11.59 -12.68
C TYR A 54 2.95 -11.95 -14.14
N GLU A 55 2.92 -13.24 -14.48
CA GLU A 55 3.04 -13.73 -15.86
C GLU A 55 1.90 -13.22 -16.75
N ARG A 56 0.67 -13.19 -16.23
CA ARG A 56 -0.50 -12.64 -16.93
C ARG A 56 -0.32 -11.14 -17.23
N CYS A 57 0.05 -10.34 -16.23
CA CYS A 57 0.28 -8.90 -16.41
C CYS A 57 1.41 -8.65 -17.43
N LYS A 58 2.53 -9.37 -17.31
CA LYS A 58 3.65 -9.26 -18.23
C LYS A 58 3.26 -9.58 -19.68
N LYS A 59 2.41 -10.59 -19.88
CA LYS A 59 1.87 -10.91 -21.21
C LYS A 59 1.01 -9.78 -21.75
N ILE A 60 0.10 -9.23 -20.94
CA ILE A 60 -0.76 -8.10 -21.34
C ILE A 60 0.10 -6.89 -21.71
N GLU A 61 1.11 -6.56 -20.93
CA GLU A 61 2.02 -5.44 -21.21
C GLU A 61 2.77 -5.63 -22.53
N HIS A 62 3.25 -6.83 -22.80
CA HIS A 62 3.92 -7.16 -24.06
C HIS A 62 2.98 -7.06 -25.26
N ASP A 63 1.78 -7.64 -25.15
CA ASP A 63 0.77 -7.61 -26.20
C ASP A 63 0.32 -6.16 -26.47
N ASN A 64 0.13 -5.34 -25.44
CA ASN A 64 -0.18 -3.92 -25.57
C ASN A 64 0.92 -3.15 -26.28
N PHE A 65 2.19 -3.41 -25.96
CA PHE A 65 3.33 -2.77 -26.63
C PHE A 65 3.36 -3.10 -28.13
N ILE A 66 3.14 -4.37 -28.48
CA ILE A 66 3.04 -4.80 -29.87
C ILE A 66 1.88 -4.09 -30.56
N LEU A 67 0.68 -4.09 -29.97
CA LEU A 67 -0.49 -3.40 -30.51
C LEU A 67 -0.21 -1.91 -30.75
N LEU A 68 0.38 -1.22 -29.78
CA LEU A 68 0.75 0.20 -29.92
C LEU A 68 1.71 0.42 -31.08
N LYS A 69 2.74 -0.44 -31.23
CA LYS A 69 3.68 -0.35 -32.35
C LYS A 69 2.99 -0.54 -33.70
N HIS A 70 2.04 -1.47 -33.78
CA HIS A 70 1.25 -1.67 -35.01
C HIS A 70 0.33 -0.48 -35.30
N LEU A 71 -0.35 0.05 -34.28
CA LEU A 71 -1.20 1.23 -34.43
C LEU A 71 -0.38 2.45 -34.85
N ASP A 72 0.76 2.69 -34.24
CA ASP A 72 1.68 3.78 -34.63
C ASP A 72 2.10 3.65 -36.09
N LYS A 73 2.45 2.43 -36.53
CA LYS A 73 2.81 2.19 -37.92
C LYS A 73 1.65 2.46 -38.88
N ILE A 74 0.43 2.05 -38.53
CA ILE A 74 -0.77 2.32 -39.32
C ILE A 74 -1.00 3.83 -39.39
N MET A 75 -1.05 4.50 -38.25
CA MET A 75 -1.31 5.94 -38.14
C MET A 75 -0.29 6.78 -38.92
N THR A 76 0.98 6.39 -38.92
CA THR A 76 2.05 7.11 -39.65
C THR A 76 2.11 6.77 -41.14
N THR A 77 1.66 5.58 -41.56
CA THR A 77 1.78 5.11 -42.96
C THR A 77 0.46 5.26 -43.74
N CYS A 78 -0.67 5.52 -43.06
CA CYS A 78 -1.96 5.77 -43.68
C CYS A 78 -1.85 6.96 -44.65
N ARG A 79 -2.16 6.71 -45.93
CA ARG A 79 -2.22 7.73 -46.99
C ARG A 79 -3.56 8.48 -47.02
N VAL A 80 -4.45 8.12 -46.11
CA VAL A 80 -5.79 8.68 -45.96
C VAL A 80 -5.87 9.27 -44.55
N ASP A 81 -6.42 10.47 -44.45
CA ASP A 81 -6.59 11.14 -43.17
C ASP A 81 -7.56 10.34 -42.28
N ASN A 82 -7.05 9.84 -41.15
CA ASN A 82 -7.84 9.09 -40.17
C ASN A 82 -8.64 10.01 -39.23
N THR A 83 -8.74 11.29 -39.55
CA THR A 83 -9.44 12.30 -38.74
C THR A 83 -10.81 12.63 -39.34
N TRP A 84 -11.84 12.39 -38.56
CA TRP A 84 -13.20 12.85 -38.88
C TRP A 84 -13.36 14.29 -38.40
N GLU A 85 -13.34 15.25 -39.31
CA GLU A 85 -13.65 16.65 -38.99
C GLU A 85 -15.15 16.84 -38.67
N THR A 86 -15.99 16.09 -39.36
CA THR A 86 -17.43 15.99 -39.12
C THR A 86 -17.75 14.64 -38.48
N PRO A 87 -18.67 14.57 -37.50
CA PRO A 87 -19.06 13.30 -36.92
C PRO A 87 -19.56 12.35 -38.02
N PRO A 88 -19.23 11.04 -37.95
CA PRO A 88 -19.73 10.07 -38.91
C PRO A 88 -21.24 10.17 -39.03
N PRO A 89 -21.82 10.05 -40.24
CA PRO A 89 -23.26 10.15 -40.41
C PRO A 89 -23.95 9.07 -39.57
N ASP A 90 -24.77 9.51 -38.62
CA ASP A 90 -25.57 8.63 -37.78
C ASP A 90 -26.61 7.92 -38.65
N PHE A 91 -26.63 6.58 -38.61
CA PHE A 91 -27.54 5.73 -39.40
C PHE A 91 -29.03 6.03 -39.11
N LEU A 92 -29.34 6.78 -38.04
CA LEU A 92 -30.69 7.16 -37.64
C LEU A 92 -31.11 8.58 -38.04
N ASN A 93 -30.35 9.29 -38.89
CA ASN A 93 -30.74 10.58 -39.49
C ASN A 93 -31.32 11.62 -38.49
N ARG A 94 -30.85 11.62 -37.23
CA ARG A 94 -31.22 12.67 -36.27
C ARG A 94 -30.22 13.82 -36.39
N ILE A 95 -30.42 14.64 -37.41
CA ILE A 95 -29.66 15.88 -37.59
C ILE A 95 -30.14 16.87 -36.51
N ALA A 96 -29.32 17.08 -35.48
CA ALA A 96 -29.52 18.23 -34.60
C ALA A 96 -29.11 19.50 -35.35
N MET A 97 -30.05 20.42 -35.58
CA MET A 97 -29.86 21.66 -36.37
C MET A 97 -28.94 22.71 -35.71
N PHE A 98 -28.15 22.33 -34.71
CA PHE A 98 -27.29 23.26 -34.00
C PHE A 98 -25.86 23.15 -34.50
N SER A 99 -25.23 24.29 -34.80
CA SER A 99 -23.82 24.38 -35.14
C SER A 99 -22.98 23.83 -33.98
N ILE A 100 -22.32 22.69 -34.20
CA ILE A 100 -21.36 22.15 -33.24
C ILE A 100 -20.15 23.08 -33.30
N PRO A 101 -19.80 23.81 -32.21
CA PRO A 101 -18.61 24.65 -32.22
C PRO A 101 -17.38 23.77 -32.43
N HIS A 102 -16.49 24.16 -33.34
CA HIS A 102 -15.21 23.50 -33.55
C HIS A 102 -14.50 23.34 -32.20
N LYS A 103 -14.28 22.09 -31.78
CA LYS A 103 -13.42 21.82 -30.62
C LYS A 103 -12.02 22.32 -30.98
N LYS A 104 -11.58 23.38 -30.31
CA LYS A 104 -10.15 23.74 -30.28
C LYS A 104 -9.39 22.46 -29.89
N SER A 105 -8.30 22.17 -30.59
CA SER A 105 -7.40 21.06 -30.24
C SER A 105 -7.17 21.06 -28.73
N PRO A 106 -7.21 19.89 -28.06
CA PRO A 106 -6.98 19.85 -26.63
C PRO A 106 -5.68 20.61 -26.32
N PRO A 107 -5.67 21.50 -25.32
CA PRO A 107 -4.43 22.14 -24.91
C PRO A 107 -3.42 21.02 -24.65
N SER A 108 -2.20 21.19 -25.16
CA SER A 108 -1.06 20.32 -24.84
C SER A 108 -1.11 20.03 -23.36
N SER A 109 -0.99 18.75 -22.99
CA SER A 109 -1.00 18.24 -21.61
C SER A 109 -0.53 19.31 -20.61
N PRO A 110 -1.31 19.60 -19.54
CA PRO A 110 -0.90 20.61 -18.58
C PRO A 110 0.53 20.32 -18.11
N PRO A 111 1.33 21.37 -17.81
CA PRO A 111 2.67 21.18 -17.27
C PRO A 111 2.61 20.16 -16.14
N ILE A 112 3.52 19.19 -16.15
CA ILE A 112 3.63 18.13 -15.15
C ILE A 112 3.50 18.79 -13.78
N LEU A 113 2.37 18.57 -13.10
CA LEU A 113 2.21 18.98 -11.72
C LEU A 113 3.24 18.19 -10.90
N PRO A 114 3.95 18.84 -9.96
CA PRO A 114 4.92 18.15 -9.12
C PRO A 114 4.27 16.93 -8.46
N GLU A 115 4.96 15.80 -8.48
CA GLU A 115 4.45 14.54 -7.95
C GLU A 115 4.01 14.71 -6.49
N SER A 116 2.78 14.27 -6.19
CA SER A 116 2.26 14.32 -4.83
C SER A 116 3.07 13.42 -3.87
N PRO A 117 3.23 13.82 -2.59
CA PRO A 117 4.05 13.10 -1.63
C PRO A 117 3.50 11.71 -1.37
N LYS A 118 4.31 10.70 -1.69
CA LYS A 118 3.89 9.28 -1.69
C LYS A 118 3.98 8.69 -0.28
N THR A 119 4.88 9.19 0.56
CA THR A 119 5.10 8.63 1.91
C THR A 119 4.42 9.43 3.03
N ARG A 120 4.21 8.77 4.18
CA ARG A 120 3.63 9.40 5.39
C ARG A 120 4.52 10.51 5.95
N LYS A 121 5.86 10.37 5.80
CA LYS A 121 6.83 11.36 6.26
C LYS A 121 6.83 12.62 5.38
N GLU A 122 6.67 12.45 4.07
CA GLU A 122 6.55 13.57 3.11
C GLU A 122 5.25 14.35 3.27
N ARG A 123 4.19 13.71 3.77
CA ARG A 123 2.91 14.34 4.13
C ARG A 123 2.89 15.01 5.52
N CYS A 124 3.97 14.93 6.29
CA CYS A 124 4.01 15.53 7.62
C CYS A 124 4.41 17.01 7.54
N VAL A 125 3.51 17.90 7.94
CA VAL A 125 3.70 19.36 7.96
C VAL A 125 4.97 19.78 8.73
N GLY A 126 5.33 19.06 9.79
CA GLY A 126 6.54 19.34 10.57
C GLY A 126 7.84 18.85 9.92
N CYS A 127 7.78 17.85 9.04
CA CYS A 127 8.98 17.29 8.40
C CYS A 127 9.27 17.93 7.03
N THR A 128 8.24 18.44 6.33
CA THR A 128 8.36 19.05 4.99
C THR A 128 7.62 20.39 4.90
N PRO A 129 7.98 21.39 5.73
CA PRO A 129 7.22 22.64 5.84
C PRO A 129 7.17 23.46 4.53
N LYS A 130 8.22 23.37 3.71
CA LYS A 130 8.33 24.11 2.44
C LYS A 130 7.33 23.65 1.37
N TYR A 131 6.97 22.36 1.37
CA TYR A 131 5.98 21.80 0.44
C TYR A 131 4.59 22.40 0.70
N PHE A 132 4.18 22.45 1.97
CA PHE A 132 2.86 22.96 2.36
C PHE A 132 2.71 24.48 2.21
N GLN A 133 3.79 25.24 2.38
CA GLN A 133 3.78 26.70 2.17
C GLN A 133 3.65 27.07 0.68
N ALA A 134 4.27 26.30 -0.21
CA ALA A 134 4.26 26.58 -1.64
C ALA A 134 2.96 26.13 -2.35
N GLU A 135 2.36 25.01 -1.92
CA GLU A 135 1.25 24.39 -2.67
C GLU A 135 -0.15 24.71 -2.13
N LEU A 136 -0.34 24.94 -0.82
CA LEU A 136 -1.69 25.11 -0.27
C LEU A 136 -2.14 26.57 -0.12
N GLN A 137 -1.30 27.56 -0.43
CA GLN A 137 -1.58 28.99 -0.24
C GLN A 137 -2.40 29.28 1.03
N ILE A 138 -2.00 28.66 2.15
CA ILE A 138 -2.71 28.86 3.43
C ILE A 138 -2.30 30.24 3.94
N VAL A 139 -3.02 31.27 3.51
CA VAL A 139 -2.96 32.58 4.13
C VAL A 139 -3.71 32.44 5.45
N VAL A 140 -2.98 32.22 6.54
CA VAL A 140 -3.56 32.26 7.88
C VAL A 140 -3.97 33.71 8.13
N PRO A 141 -5.27 34.04 8.25
CA PRO A 141 -5.68 35.40 8.57
C PRO A 141 -5.21 35.70 10.00
N GLU A 142 -4.41 36.75 10.18
CA GLU A 142 -3.89 37.14 11.50
C GLU A 142 -4.98 37.72 12.41
N GLU A 143 -6.12 38.12 11.84
CA GLU A 143 -7.24 38.68 12.59
C GLU A 143 -8.13 37.59 13.18
N ARG A 144 -8.35 37.64 14.50
CA ARG A 144 -9.31 36.78 15.20
C ARG A 144 -10.72 37.11 14.72
N ILE A 145 -11.34 36.17 14.02
CA ILE A 145 -12.77 36.22 13.69
C ILE A 145 -13.55 36.16 15.02
N PRO A 146 -14.38 37.18 15.35
CA PRO A 146 -15.24 37.13 16.54
C PRO A 146 -16.26 36.00 16.41
N TYR A 147 -16.49 35.26 17.50
CA TYR A 147 -17.52 34.22 17.56
C TYR A 147 -18.91 34.84 17.51
N ASP A 148 -19.77 34.32 16.63
CA ASP A 148 -21.19 34.69 16.61
C ASP A 148 -21.91 34.10 17.84
N PRO A 149 -22.69 34.90 18.58
CA PRO A 149 -23.49 34.41 19.69
C PRO A 149 -24.74 33.69 19.15
N HIS A 150 -24.84 32.39 19.49
CA HIS A 150 -26.09 31.63 19.40
C HIS A 150 -26.97 31.86 20.63
#